data_AF-A0A1Z8QDY6-F1
#
_entry.id   AF-A0A1Z8QDY6-F1
#
_cell.length_a   1.000
_cell.length_b   1.000
_cell.length_c   1.000
_cell.angle_alpha   90.00
_cell.angle_beta   90.00
_cell.angle_gamma   90.00
#
_symmetry.space_group_name_H-M   'P 1'
#
loop_
_entity.id
_entity.type
_entity.pdbx_description
1 polymer ?
#
loop_
_entity_poly.entity_id
_entity_poly.type
_entity_poly.pdbx_seq_one_letter_code
_entity_poly.pdbx_strand_id
1 'polypeptide(L)'
;MKAMGAKQRDILQIALAEFGALGLVASITSLFVAIGFSAYVSTQIFETSYTPNATIIASGLITGFLLILLTGMFVVYRALSVPAVKTLRS
;
A
#
# COMPACT_ATOMS: atom_id res chain seq x y z
N MET A 1 -2.59 20.78 10.51
CA MET A 1 -1.12 20.51 10.49
C MET A 1 -0.29 21.69 9.96
N LYS A 2 -0.50 22.20 8.73
CA LYS A 2 0.19 23.44 8.28
C LYS A 2 -0.05 24.66 9.19
N ALA A 3 -1.22 24.75 9.83
CA ALA A 3 -1.57 25.80 10.79
C ALA A 3 -0.79 25.73 12.13
N MET A 4 -0.07 24.64 12.42
CA MET A 4 0.73 24.46 13.64
C MET A 4 2.24 24.65 13.42
N GLY A 5 2.68 25.11 12.24
CA GLY A 5 4.10 25.33 11.94
C GLY A 5 4.92 24.06 11.63
N ALA A 6 4.27 22.90 11.48
CA ALA A 6 4.94 21.65 11.12
C ALA A 6 5.63 21.77 9.75
N LYS A 7 6.90 21.35 9.66
CA LYS A 7 7.64 21.40 8.40
C LYS A 7 7.04 20.36 7.45
N GLN A 8 7.01 20.68 6.16
CA GLN A 8 6.49 19.78 5.11
C GLN A 8 7.16 18.39 5.14
N ARG A 9 8.41 18.31 5.60
CA ARG A 9 9.18 17.07 5.78
C ARG A 9 8.60 16.18 6.89
N ASP A 10 8.13 16.76 8.00
CA ASP A 10 7.59 16.01 9.13
C ASP A 10 6.27 15.33 8.72
N ILE A 11 5.44 16.04 7.95
CA ILE A 11 4.18 15.51 7.40
C ILE A 11 4.46 14.32 6.47
N LEU A 12 5.49 14.41 5.62
CA LEU A 12 5.86 13.32 4.72
C LEU A 12 6.42 12.11 5.46
N GLN A 13 7.17 12.30 6.55
CA GLN A 13 7.69 11.19 7.36
C GLN A 13 6.57 10.44 8.09
N ILE A 14 5.60 11.16 8.65
CA ILE A 14 4.43 10.55 9.29
C ILE A 14 3.61 9.78 8.26
N ALA A 15 3.33 10.37 7.10
CA ALA A 15 2.61 9.70 6.02
C ALA A 15 3.34 8.44 5.54
N LEU A 16 4.67 8.49 5.39
CA LEU A 16 5.48 7.33 5.02
C LEU A 16 5.33 6.20 6.05
N ALA A 17 5.31 6.51 7.35
CA ALA A 17 5.12 5.53 8.41
C ALA A 17 3.69 4.94 8.39
N GLU A 18 2.66 5.77 8.21
CA GLU A 18 1.26 5.32 8.14
C GLU A 18 1.01 4.41 6.94
N PHE A 19 1.35 4.88 5.73
CA PHE A 19 1.16 4.08 4.51
C PHE A 19 2.11 2.89 4.44
N GLY A 20 3.28 2.97 5.07
CA GLY A 20 4.18 1.84 5.25
C GLY A 20 3.54 0.75 6.10
N ALA A 21 3.01 1.10 7.28
CA ALA A 21 2.33 0.15 8.15
C ALA A 21 1.10 -0.47 7.46
N LEU A 22 0.24 0.36 6.86
CA LEU A 22 -0.94 -0.09 6.14
C LEU A 22 -0.58 -0.98 4.94
N GLY A 23 0.44 -0.60 4.18
CA GLY A 23 0.93 -1.37 3.03
C GLY A 23 1.44 -2.75 3.43
N LEU A 24 2.17 -2.85 4.54
CA LEU A 24 2.67 -4.15 5.05
C LEU A 24 1.50 -5.04 5.47
N VAL A 25 0.59 -4.53 6.29
CA VAL A 25 -0.57 -5.29 6.77
C VAL A 25 -1.41 -5.78 5.59
N ALA A 26 -1.76 -4.88 4.67
CA ALA A 26 -2.57 -5.22 3.50
C ALA A 26 -1.90 -6.27 2.60
N SER A 27 -0.58 -6.15 2.37
CA SER A 27 0.15 -7.08 1.51
C SER A 27 0.28 -8.47 2.14
N ILE A 28 0.51 -8.54 3.46
CA ILE A 28 0.53 -9.80 4.20
C ILE A 28 -0.86 -10.46 4.16
N THR A 29 -1.92 -9.70 4.40
CA THR A 29 -3.30 -10.22 4.30
C THR A 29 -3.60 -10.73 2.89
N SER A 30 -3.25 -9.96 1.86
CA SER A 30 -3.41 -10.37 0.47
C SER A 30 -2.63 -11.63 0.12
N LEU A 31 -1.45 -11.84 0.73
CA LEU A 31 -0.65 -13.04 0.50
C LEU A 31 -1.40 -14.30 0.97
N PHE A 32 -1.97 -14.27 2.18
CA PHE A 32 -2.75 -15.39 2.70
C PHE A 32 -3.96 -15.70 1.80
N VAL A 33 -4.66 -14.66 1.34
CA VAL A 33 -5.79 -14.80 0.42
C VAL A 33 -5.34 -15.38 -0.92
N ALA A 34 -4.25 -14.87 -1.50
CA ALA A 34 -3.74 -15.32 -2.79
C ALA A 34 -3.30 -16.79 -2.75
N ILE A 35 -2.58 -17.21 -1.71
CA ILE A 35 -2.16 -18.61 -1.54
C ILE A 35 -3.39 -19.51 -1.38
N GLY A 36 -4.32 -19.15 -0.48
CA GLY A 36 -5.52 -19.94 -0.23
C GLY A 36 -6.40 -20.06 -1.47
N PHE A 37 -6.61 -18.96 -2.19
CA PHE A 37 -7.39 -18.93 -3.42
C PHE A 37 -6.71 -19.74 -4.53
N SER A 38 -5.40 -19.60 -4.69
CA SER A 38 -4.65 -20.34 -5.71
C SER A 38 -4.65 -21.84 -5.44
N ALA A 39 -4.49 -22.25 -4.17
CA ALA A 39 -4.61 -23.64 -3.77
C ALA A 39 -6.00 -24.20 -4.07
N TYR A 40 -7.06 -23.47 -3.70
CA TYR A 40 -8.44 -23.87 -3.94
C TYR A 40 -8.75 -24.02 -5.43
N VAL A 41 -8.36 -23.03 -6.24
CA VAL A 41 -8.57 -23.06 -7.69
C VAL A 41 -7.79 -24.21 -8.33
N SER A 42 -6.54 -24.43 -7.92
CA SER A 42 -5.70 -25.51 -8.44
C SER A 42 -6.29 -26.88 -8.18
N THR A 43 -6.80 -27.14 -6.98
CA THR A 43 -7.33 -28.46 -6.62
C THR A 43 -8.74 -28.70 -7.17
N GLN A 44 -9.61 -27.69 -7.13
CA GLN A 44 -11.03 -27.87 -7.46
C GLN A 44 -11.37 -27.66 -8.94
N ILE A 45 -10.62 -26.81 -9.65
CA ILE A 45 -10.93 -26.45 -11.04
C ILE A 45 -10.00 -27.18 -11.99
N PHE A 46 -8.71 -27.23 -11.66
CA PHE A 46 -7.67 -27.75 -12.55
C PHE A 46 -7.23 -29.18 -12.22
N GLU A 47 -7.70 -29.76 -11.11
CA GLU A 47 -7.32 -31.10 -10.62
C GLU A 47 -5.78 -31.31 -10.56
N THR A 48 -5.02 -30.23 -10.39
CA THR A 48 -3.56 -30.22 -10.46
C THR A 48 -2.96 -29.87 -9.10
N SER A 49 -1.78 -30.43 -8.80
CA SER A 49 -1.03 -30.12 -7.59
C SER A 49 -0.58 -28.66 -7.56
N TYR A 50 -1.02 -27.92 -6.54
CA TYR A 50 -0.59 -26.55 -6.30
C TYR A 50 0.86 -26.50 -5.79
N THR A 51 1.74 -25.78 -6.51
CA THR A 51 3.13 -25.56 -6.10
C THR A 51 3.36 -24.05 -5.87
N PRO A 52 3.41 -23.58 -4.61
CA PRO A 52 3.69 -22.18 -4.31
C PRO A 52 5.10 -21.80 -4.77
N ASN A 53 5.22 -20.73 -5.55
CA ASN A 53 6.52 -20.20 -5.98
C ASN A 53 6.91 -18.99 -5.09
N ALA A 54 8.02 -19.13 -4.37
CA ALA A 54 8.52 -18.09 -3.46
C ALA A 54 8.83 -16.76 -4.16
N THR A 55 9.31 -16.80 -5.42
CA THR A 55 9.58 -15.59 -6.20
C THR A 55 8.29 -14.84 -6.54
N ILE A 56 7.22 -15.56 -6.90
CA ILE A 56 5.91 -14.96 -7.19
C ILE A 56 5.34 -14.35 -5.91
N ILE A 57 5.38 -15.09 -4.80
CA ILE A 57 4.94 -14.62 -3.48
C ILE A 57 5.67 -13.35 -3.07
N ALA A 58 7.01 -13.34 -3.13
CA ALA A 58 7.82 -12.20 -2.77
C ALA A 58 7.55 -10.99 -3.68
N SER A 59 7.44 -11.23 -4.99
CA SER A 59 7.12 -10.17 -5.96
C SER A 59 5.74 -9.56 -5.71
N GLY A 60 4.73 -10.36 -5.36
CA GLY A 60 3.38 -9.87 -5.04
C GLY A 60 3.37 -9.04 -3.76
N LEU A 61 4.08 -9.49 -2.72
CA LEU A 61 4.18 -8.76 -1.46
C LEU A 61 4.90 -7.41 -1.64
N ILE A 62 6.04 -7.39 -2.32
CA ILE A 62 6.82 -6.18 -2.56
C ILE A 62 6.03 -5.21 -3.46
N THR A 63 5.42 -5.71 -4.53
CA THR A 63 4.66 -4.87 -5.47
C THR A 63 3.43 -4.28 -4.80
N GLY A 64 2.67 -5.07 -4.04
CA GLY A 64 1.51 -4.59 -3.29
C GLY A 64 1.87 -3.51 -2.27
N PHE A 65 2.94 -3.74 -1.52
CA PHE A 65 3.46 -2.77 -0.54
C PHE A 65 3.86 -1.46 -1.23
N LEU A 66 4.66 -1.54 -2.30
CA LEU A 66 5.11 -0.36 -3.04
C LEU A 66 3.96 0.42 -3.66
N LEU A 67 2.96 -0.27 -4.22
CA LEU A 67 1.78 0.40 -4.80
C LEU A 67 1.00 1.20 -3.75
N ILE A 68 0.77 0.63 -2.57
CA ILE A 68 0.07 1.32 -1.47
C ILE A 68 0.89 2.52 -1.00
N LEU A 69 2.19 2.31 -0.75
CA LEU A 69 3.11 3.36 -0.29
C LEU A 69 3.17 4.52 -1.29
N LEU A 70 3.40 4.23 -2.56
CA LEU A 70 3.53 5.24 -3.62
C LEU A 70 2.21 6.00 -3.83
N THR A 71 1.07 5.29 -3.80
CA THR A 71 -0.25 5.93 -3.95
C THR A 71 -0.54 6.86 -2.78
N GLY A 72 -0.32 6.41 -1.54
CA GLY A 72 -0.50 7.23 -0.35
C GLY A 72 0.40 8.47 -0.35
N MET A 73 1.69 8.28 -0.66
CA MET A 73 2.65 9.37 -0.75
C MET A 73 2.31 10.35 -1.87
N PHE A 74 1.83 9.88 -3.03
CA PHE A 74 1.40 10.73 -4.13
C PHE A 74 0.22 11.63 -3.73
N VAL A 75 -0.76 11.07 -3.02
CA VAL A 75 -1.92 11.83 -2.51
C VAL A 75 -1.47 12.91 -1.52
N VAL A 76 -0.60 12.57 -0.57
CA VAL A 76 -0.07 13.53 0.42
C VAL A 76 0.76 14.61 -0.26
N TYR A 77 1.65 14.23 -1.19
CA TYR A 77 2.46 15.17 -1.94
C TYR A 77 1.58 16.17 -2.72
N ARG A 78 0.55 15.68 -3.40
CA ARG A 78 -0.40 16.54 -4.14
C ARG A 78 -1.17 17.47 -3.21
N ALA A 79 -1.65 16.98 -2.07
CA ALA A 79 -2.35 17.79 -1.07
C ALA A 79 -1.45 18.90 -0.49
N LEU A 80 -0.15 18.64 -0.35
CA LEU A 80 0.81 19.63 0.13
C LEU A 80 1.14 20.69 -0.93
N SER A 81 1.16 20.32 -2.21
CA SER A 81 1.45 21.19 -3.35
C SER A 81 0.32 22.14 -3.75
N VAL A 82 -0.92 21.92 -3.29
CA VAL A 82 -2.02 22.87 -3.49
C VAL A 82 -1.82 24.07 -2.54
N PRO A 83 -1.83 25.33 -3.06
CA PRO A 83 -1.69 26.52 -2.23
C PRO A 83 -2.79 26.58 -1.17
N ALA A 84 -2.40 26.73 0.10
CA ALA A 84 -3.30 26.77 1.26
C ALA A 84 -4.40 27.85 1.17
N VAL A 85 -4.23 28.83 0.27
CA VAL A 85 -5.17 29.94 0.04
C VAL A 85 -6.51 29.46 -0.53
N LYS A 86 -6.58 28.32 -1.23
CA LYS A 86 -7.88 27.78 -1.70
C LYS A 86 -8.66 27.00 -0.64
N THR A 87 -8.00 26.44 0.36
CA THR A 87 -8.66 25.67 1.44
C THR A 87 -9.24 26.54 2.55
N LEU A 88 -8.85 27.82 2.65
CA LEU A 88 -9.38 28.79 3.63
C LEU A 88 -10.54 29.65 3.08
N ARG A 89 -10.89 29.50 1.80
CA ARG A 89 -11.90 30.33 1.11
C ARG A 89 -13.11 29.50 0.66
N SER A 90 -13.43 28.43 1.38
CA SER A 90 -14.66 27.63 1.25
C SER A 90 -15.17 27.23 2.62
#